data_AF-A0A1L8DNT7-F1
#
_entry.id   AF-A0A1L8DNT7-F1
#
_cell.length_a   1.000
_cell.length_b   1.000
_cell.length_c   1.000
_cell.angle_alpha   90.00
_cell.angle_beta   90.00
_cell.angle_gamma   90.00
#
_symmetry.space_group_name_H-M   'P 1'
#
loop_
_entity.id
_entity.type
_entity.pdbx_description
1 polymer ?
#
loop_
_entity_poly.entity_id
_entity_poly.type
_entity_poly.pdbx_seq_one_letter_code
_entity_poly.pdbx_strand_id
1 'polypeptide(L)'
;MDLKLEKIIKMKSLTILCILLILVIETVSCRPNHKPPPPRTQTQDIVAEFHDMDPAEFEQIRKCHEDDDTMELCQRCAKATKVRNAFPMCCSNEDGVQDWCKDYVYYGIQY
;
A
#
# COMPACT_ATOMS: atom_id res chain seq x y z
N MET A 1 -2.73 42.93 35.44
CA MET A 1 -2.12 42.59 34.13
C MET A 1 -2.43 41.14 33.72
N ASP A 2 -3.33 40.49 34.45
CA ASP A 2 -3.55 39.05 34.49
C ASP A 2 -4.40 38.54 33.32
N LEU A 3 -5.34 39.35 32.83
CA LEU A 3 -6.23 38.97 31.73
C LEU A 3 -5.49 38.76 30.39
N LYS A 4 -4.38 39.48 30.18
CA LYS A 4 -3.55 39.34 28.97
C LYS A 4 -2.69 38.08 29.04
N LEU A 5 -2.19 37.75 30.24
CA LEU A 5 -1.42 36.54 30.49
C LEU A 5 -2.30 35.28 30.35
N GLU A 6 -3.52 35.31 30.89
CA GLU A 6 -4.47 34.21 30.80
C GLU A 6 -4.89 33.92 29.34
N LYS A 7 -5.07 34.97 28.53
CA LYS A 7 -5.31 34.84 27.08
C LYS A 7 -4.12 34.24 26.33
N ILE A 8 -2.89 34.65 26.68
CA ILE A 8 -1.66 34.12 26.06
C ILE A 8 -1.48 32.64 26.41
N ILE A 9 -1.75 32.25 27.66
CA ILE A 9 -1.67 30.85 28.10
C ILE A 9 -2.72 30.00 27.37
N LYS A 10 -3.96 30.46 27.29
CA LYS A 10 -5.05 29.77 26.56
C LYS A 10 -4.74 29.63 25.07
N MET A 11 -4.20 30.67 24.43
CA MET A 11 -3.83 30.64 23.02
C MET A 11 -2.71 29.64 22.75
N LYS A 12 -1.63 29.66 23.55
CA LYS A 12 -0.52 28.70 23.43
C LYS A 12 -0.96 27.27 23.69
N SER A 13 -1.81 27.05 24.70
CA SER A 13 -2.39 25.73 25.00
C SER A 13 -3.21 25.18 23.83
N LEU A 14 -4.05 26.03 23.23
CA LEU A 14 -4.83 25.66 22.04
C LEU A 14 -3.93 25.32 20.84
N THR A 15 -2.88 26.12 20.60
CA THR A 15 -1.92 25.84 19.52
C THR A 15 -1.19 24.53 19.71
N ILE A 16 -0.70 24.23 20.92
CA ILE A 16 -0.03 22.96 21.24
C ILE A 16 -0.99 21.78 21.04
N LEU A 17 -2.24 21.91 21.52
CA LEU A 17 -3.26 20.88 21.33
C LEU A 17 -3.53 20.61 19.84
N CYS A 18 -3.66 21.64 19.01
CA CYS A 18 -3.84 21.49 17.57
C CYS A 18 -2.65 20.79 16.91
N ILE A 19 -1.41 21.13 17.28
CA ILE A 19 -0.21 20.49 16.74
C ILE A 19 -0.18 19.00 17.11
N LEU A 20 -0.47 18.66 18.36
CA LEU A 20 -0.53 17.26 18.80
C LEU A 20 -1.61 16.47 18.04
N LEU A 21 -2.79 17.06 17.81
CA LEU A 21 -3.85 16.42 17.02
C LEU A 21 -3.42 16.17 15.57
N ILE A 22 -2.75 17.14 14.92
CA ILE A 22 -2.26 17.00 13.55
C ILE A 22 -1.22 15.88 13.46
N LEU A 23 -0.29 15.79 14.42
CA LEU A 23 0.72 14.72 14.47
C LEU A 23 0.09 13.34 14.66
N VAL A 24 -0.99 13.22 15.46
CA VAL A 24 -1.74 11.96 15.59
C VAL A 24 -2.41 11.58 14.27
N ILE A 25 -2.99 12.54 13.53
CA ILE A 25 -3.67 12.26 12.25
C ILE A 25 -2.68 11.73 11.20
N GLU A 26 -1.46 12.27 11.12
CA GLU A 26 -0.45 11.75 10.19
C GLU A 26 0.01 10.32 10.53
N THR A 27 0.13 9.98 11.82
CA THR A 27 0.46 8.59 12.23
C THR A 27 -0.65 7.56 11.98
N VAL A 28 -1.91 8.01 11.84
CA VAL A 28 -3.06 7.12 11.56
C VAL A 28 -3.19 6.77 10.07
N SER A 29 -2.55 7.52 9.17
CA SER A 29 -2.56 7.23 7.72
C SER A 29 -1.77 5.97 7.32
N CYS A 30 -1.11 5.31 8.27
CA CYS A 30 -0.36 4.06 8.05
C CYS A 30 -0.97 2.83 8.73
N ARG A 31 -2.25 2.83 9.14
CA ARG A 31 -2.91 1.53 9.41
C ARG A 31 -3.32 0.92 8.06
N PRO A 32 -2.78 -0.25 7.67
CA PRO A 32 -3.41 -1.06 6.64
C PRO A 32 -4.84 -1.27 7.10
N ASN A 33 -5.79 -0.92 6.23
CA ASN A 33 -7.17 -1.29 6.45
C ASN A 33 -7.20 -2.82 6.44
N HIS A 34 -7.15 -3.47 7.61
CA HIS A 34 -7.55 -4.86 7.80
C HIS A 34 -9.06 -4.94 7.57
N LYS A 35 -9.50 -4.64 6.35
CA LYS A 35 -10.70 -5.29 5.85
C LYS A 35 -10.35 -6.77 5.82
N PRO A 36 -11.16 -7.64 6.44
CA PRO A 36 -11.04 -9.06 6.15
C PRO A 36 -11.01 -9.21 4.63
N PRO A 37 -10.15 -10.11 4.08
CA PRO A 37 -10.07 -10.30 2.64
C PRO A 37 -11.49 -10.42 2.11
N PRO A 38 -11.85 -9.66 1.06
CA PRO A 38 -13.18 -9.76 0.49
C PRO A 38 -13.45 -11.24 0.19
N PRO A 39 -14.68 -11.74 0.43
CA PRO A 39 -15.02 -13.10 0.05
C PRO A 39 -14.61 -13.33 -1.42
N ARG A 40 -14.13 -14.54 -1.73
CA ARG A 40 -13.56 -15.03 -3.01
C ARG A 40 -14.34 -14.70 -4.31
N THR A 41 -15.42 -13.95 -4.22
CA THR A 41 -16.16 -13.35 -5.33
C THR A 41 -15.36 -12.27 -6.07
N GLN A 42 -14.29 -11.71 -5.50
CA GLN A 42 -13.41 -10.75 -6.21
C GLN A 42 -12.49 -11.41 -7.25
N THR A 43 -12.42 -12.74 -7.30
CA THR A 43 -11.83 -13.44 -8.45
C THR A 43 -12.56 -13.10 -9.76
N GLN A 44 -13.84 -12.73 -9.72
CA GLN A 44 -14.61 -12.44 -10.94
C GLN A 44 -14.22 -11.13 -11.62
N ASP A 45 -13.85 -10.09 -10.87
CA ASP A 45 -13.40 -8.82 -11.45
C ASP A 45 -11.97 -8.94 -12.03
N ILE A 46 -11.14 -9.80 -11.43
CA ILE A 46 -9.79 -10.13 -11.92
C ILE A 46 -9.89 -10.96 -13.21
N VAL A 47 -10.76 -11.96 -13.27
CA VAL A 47 -10.95 -12.83 -14.44
C VAL A 47 -11.53 -12.09 -15.65
N ALA A 48 -12.32 -11.04 -15.42
CA ALA A 48 -12.86 -10.22 -16.51
C ALA A 48 -11.78 -9.40 -17.26
N GLU A 49 -10.69 -9.02 -16.58
CA GLU A 49 -9.60 -8.25 -17.19
C GLU A 49 -8.50 -9.14 -17.81
N PHE A 50 -8.48 -10.44 -17.48
CA PHE A 50 -7.48 -11.42 -17.93
C PHE A 50 -8.04 -12.50 -18.86
N HIS A 51 -9.10 -12.20 -19.60
CA HIS A 51 -9.79 -13.17 -20.46
C HIS A 51 -8.94 -13.66 -21.66
N ASP A 52 -7.83 -12.96 -21.97
CA ASP A 52 -6.89 -13.25 -23.06
C ASP A 52 -5.50 -13.72 -22.57
N MET A 53 -5.34 -14.01 -21.27
CA MET A 53 -4.05 -14.39 -20.69
C MET A 53 -3.71 -15.87 -20.92
N ASP A 54 -2.42 -16.19 -21.12
CA ASP A 54 -1.97 -17.58 -21.25
C ASP A 54 -2.29 -18.40 -19.98
N PRO A 55 -2.79 -19.64 -20.09
CA PRO A 55 -3.13 -20.47 -18.94
C PRO A 55 -1.99 -20.67 -17.93
N ALA A 56 -0.73 -20.63 -18.37
CA ALA A 56 0.42 -20.75 -17.48
C ALA A 56 0.64 -19.49 -16.63
N GLU A 57 0.41 -18.31 -17.21
CA GLU A 57 0.49 -17.02 -16.51
C GLU A 57 -0.63 -16.90 -15.46
N PHE A 58 -1.83 -17.37 -15.80
CA PHE A 58 -2.95 -17.46 -14.85
C PHE A 58 -2.64 -18.35 -13.64
N GLU A 59 -2.00 -19.50 -13.86
CA GLU A 59 -1.61 -20.42 -12.79
C GLU A 59 -0.51 -19.83 -11.89
N GLN A 60 0.40 -19.04 -12.45
CA GLN A 60 1.44 -18.33 -11.66
C GLN A 60 0.82 -17.23 -10.80
N ILE A 61 -0.11 -16.46 -11.35
CA ILE A 61 -0.88 -15.47 -10.57
C ILE A 61 -1.70 -16.16 -9.48
N ARG A 62 -2.31 -17.32 -9.77
CA ARG A 62 -3.05 -18.10 -8.78
C ARG A 62 -2.17 -18.49 -7.58
N LYS A 63 -0.93 -18.95 -7.83
CA LYS A 63 0.05 -19.26 -6.76
C LYS A 63 0.48 -18.01 -5.99
N CYS A 64 0.59 -16.88 -6.68
CA CYS A 64 0.84 -15.59 -6.03
C CYS A 64 -0.25 -15.26 -5.00
N HIS A 65 -1.52 -15.61 -5.28
CA HIS A 65 -2.63 -15.48 -4.32
C HIS A 65 -2.61 -16.46 -3.15
N GLU A 66 -1.74 -17.48 -3.15
CA GLU A 66 -1.58 -18.42 -2.04
C GLU A 66 -0.47 -18.00 -1.06
N ASP A 67 0.49 -17.20 -1.52
CA ASP A 67 1.58 -16.65 -0.71
C ASP A 67 1.32 -15.17 -0.40
N ASP A 68 0.85 -14.91 0.83
CA ASP A 68 0.49 -13.57 1.29
C ASP A 68 1.68 -12.58 1.21
N ASP A 69 2.91 -13.03 1.46
CA ASP A 69 4.10 -12.16 1.43
C ASP A 69 4.43 -11.75 -0.02
N THR A 70 4.38 -12.71 -0.94
CA THR A 70 4.59 -12.46 -2.37
C THR A 70 3.46 -11.60 -2.95
N MET A 71 2.22 -11.88 -2.57
CA MET A 71 1.05 -11.07 -2.94
C MET A 71 1.21 -9.62 -2.50
N GLU A 72 1.55 -9.39 -1.23
CA GLU A 72 1.72 -8.03 -0.70
C GLU A 72 2.83 -7.28 -1.45
N LEU A 73 3.98 -7.95 -1.67
CA LEU A 73 5.09 -7.38 -2.41
C LEU A 73 4.67 -6.94 -3.81
N CYS A 74 4.05 -7.83 -4.59
CA CYS A 74 3.66 -7.55 -5.96
C CYS A 74 2.58 -6.48 -6.06
N GLN A 75 1.60 -6.46 -5.13
CA GLN A 75 0.61 -5.38 -5.06
C GLN A 75 1.25 -4.02 -4.75
N ARG A 76 2.18 -3.97 -3.80
CA ARG A 76 2.91 -2.75 -3.45
C ARG A 76 3.75 -2.25 -4.62
N CYS A 77 4.41 -3.16 -5.32
CA CYS A 77 5.22 -2.84 -6.49
C CYS A 77 4.37 -2.25 -7.63
N ALA A 78 3.26 -2.90 -7.98
CA ALA A 78 2.35 -2.41 -9.01
C ALA A 78 1.77 -1.03 -8.66
N LYS A 79 1.42 -0.81 -7.39
CA LYS A 79 0.93 0.49 -6.90
C LYS A 79 1.99 1.58 -6.99
N ALA A 80 3.23 1.27 -6.63
CA ALA A 80 4.32 2.24 -6.59
C ALA A 80 4.83 2.61 -7.99
N THR A 81 4.86 1.66 -8.92
CA THR A 81 5.30 1.88 -10.31
C THR A 81 4.21 2.44 -11.21
N LYS A 82 2.93 2.15 -10.89
CA LYS A 82 1.77 2.45 -11.73
C LYS A 82 1.81 1.79 -13.11
N VAL A 83 2.63 0.74 -13.26
CA VAL A 83 2.72 -0.06 -14.49
C VAL A 83 1.67 -1.16 -14.41
N ARG A 84 0.79 -1.25 -15.41
CA ARG A 84 -0.32 -2.23 -15.45
C ARG A 84 0.15 -3.68 -15.33
N ASN A 85 1.27 -4.01 -15.96
CA ASN A 85 1.79 -5.38 -16.00
C ASN A 85 2.76 -5.71 -14.85
N ALA A 86 3.07 -4.75 -13.96
CA ALA A 86 4.02 -5.01 -12.88
C ALA A 86 3.54 -6.09 -11.90
N PHE A 87 2.23 -6.21 -11.70
CA PHE A 87 1.66 -7.25 -10.85
C PHE A 87 1.83 -8.67 -11.43
N PRO A 88 1.34 -8.99 -12.65
CA PRO A 88 1.52 -10.32 -13.23
C PRO A 88 3.00 -10.67 -13.44
N MET A 89 3.82 -9.73 -13.92
CA MET A 89 5.27 -9.97 -14.10
C MET A 89 6.00 -10.24 -12.76
N CYS A 90 5.58 -9.58 -11.67
CA CYS A 90 6.13 -9.86 -10.35
C CYS A 90 5.71 -11.25 -9.84
N CYS A 91 4.44 -11.64 -10.05
CA CYS A 91 3.93 -12.94 -9.63
C CYS A 91 4.54 -14.12 -10.42
N SER A 92 4.88 -13.92 -11.69
CA SER A 92 5.57 -14.91 -12.54
C SER A 92 7.10 -14.88 -12.38
N ASN A 93 7.64 -13.88 -11.68
CA ASN A 93 9.05 -13.49 -11.68
C ASN A 93 9.64 -13.39 -13.11
N GLU A 94 8.83 -12.90 -14.05
CA GLU A 94 9.28 -12.61 -15.41
C GLU A 94 10.37 -11.54 -15.38
N ASP A 95 11.44 -11.74 -16.14
CA ASP A 95 12.59 -10.82 -16.21
C ASP A 95 13.23 -10.43 -14.86
N GLY A 96 13.06 -11.25 -13.81
CA GLY A 96 13.55 -10.93 -12.45
C GLY A 96 12.77 -9.78 -11.78
N VAL A 97 11.56 -9.49 -12.25
CA VAL A 97 10.74 -8.40 -11.74
C VAL A 97 10.37 -8.58 -10.27
N GLN A 98 10.28 -9.82 -9.76
CA GLN A 98 10.00 -10.03 -8.33
C GLN A 98 11.14 -9.51 -7.45
N ASP A 99 12.39 -9.80 -7.84
CA ASP A 99 13.59 -9.33 -7.12
C ASP A 99 13.72 -7.81 -7.23
N TRP A 100 13.48 -7.26 -8.43
CA TRP A 100 13.44 -5.81 -8.63
C TRP A 100 12.36 -5.13 -7.78
N CYS A 101 11.16 -5.72 -7.71
CA CYS A 101 10.07 -5.24 -6.88
C CYS A 101 10.45 -5.27 -5.39
N LYS A 102 11.14 -6.31 -4.94
CA LYS A 102 11.65 -6.41 -3.57
C LYS A 102 12.59 -5.25 -3.27
N ASP A 103 13.56 -5.03 -4.14
CA ASP A 103 14.53 -3.96 -3.95
C ASP A 103 13.87 -2.58 -3.97
N TYR A 104 12.98 -2.35 -4.94
CA TYR A 104 12.26 -1.10 -5.11
C TYR A 104 11.33 -0.78 -3.93
N VAL A 105 10.56 -1.77 -3.45
CA VAL A 105 9.55 -1.56 -2.39
C VAL A 105 10.21 -1.40 -1.01
N TYR A 106 11.27 -2.16 -0.72
CA TYR A 106 11.90 -2.15 0.61
C TYR A 106 13.03 -1.14 0.76
N TYR A 107 13.81 -0.89 -0.29
CA TYR A 107 14.98 -0.03 -0.22
C TYR A 107 14.84 1.26 -1.04
N GLY A 108 13.87 1.32 -1.96
CA GLY A 108 13.70 2.44 -2.89
C GLY A 108 14.81 2.47 -3.96
N ILE A 109 14.62 3.31 -4.99
CA ILE A 109 15.69 3.57 -5.97
C ILE A 109 16.50 4.76 -5.45
N GLN A 110 17.68 4.49 -4.90
CA GLN A 110 18.68 5.51 -4.61
C GLN A 110 19.44 5.79 -5.90
N TYR A 111 19.14 6.90 -6.57
CA TYR A 111 19.94 7.43 -7.68
C TYR A 111 20.97 8.43 -7.15
#